data_AF-B4F2N8-F1
#
_entry.id   AF-B4F2N8-F1
#
_cell.length_a   1.000
_cell.length_b   1.000
_cell.length_c   1.000
_cell.angle_alpha   90.00
_cell.angle_beta   90.00
_cell.angle_gamma   90.00
#
_symmetry.space_group_name_H-M   'P 1'
#
loop_
_entity.id
_entity.type
_entity.pdbx_description
1 polymer ?
#
loop_
_entity_poly.entity_id
_entity_poly.type
_entity_poly.pdbx_seq_one_letter_code
_entity_poly.pdbx_strand_id
1 'polypeptide(L)'
;MLKHKEDESIHIESKKKLDMELQFLIDEMQAGKDKNTILPLLNKLQLQFSTYVTDFENFIVRVSENGYYRSKCEIKDVLISVENFLNSSAVVAEAINTVSSIFNLPQCYQEGNFITTAQIILRTHQKEKSEELSKIYKNKGLSTNGFDSKEKIYLNRHGFDMTRFISLILGLICILYFLYEYKIGNINNGISWFNYRLFIPAGLGAIIFSLFPATMQLKLRAGVTATGIVAFIIFFYAVNPAKVPDFQLHNIDSKESSVKNK
;
A
#
# COMPACT_ATOMS: atom_id res chain seq x y z
N MET A 1 0.41 -13.74 2.59
CA MET A 1 1.49 -13.99 3.57
C MET A 1 2.45 -15.09 3.14
N LEU A 2 1.98 -16.22 2.56
CA LEU A 2 2.87 -17.32 2.09
C LEU A 2 3.78 -16.95 0.90
N LYS A 3 3.27 -16.20 -0.10
CA LYS A 3 4.02 -15.84 -1.32
C LYS A 3 5.24 -14.93 -1.06
N HIS A 4 5.14 -14.01 -0.08
CA HIS A 4 6.24 -13.11 0.29
C HIS A 4 7.44 -13.86 0.87
N LYS A 5 7.20 -14.93 1.66
CA LYS A 5 8.28 -15.74 2.25
C LYS A 5 9.00 -16.56 1.19
N GLU A 6 8.27 -17.04 0.20
CA GLU A 6 8.84 -17.77 -0.94
C GLU A 6 9.71 -16.82 -1.79
N ASP A 7 9.23 -15.62 -2.09
CA ASP A 7 9.99 -14.60 -2.84
C ASP A 7 11.26 -14.14 -2.12
N GLU A 8 11.17 -13.94 -0.81
CA GLU A 8 12.32 -13.60 0.03
C GLU A 8 13.34 -14.75 0.07
N SER A 9 12.87 -16.00 0.09
CA SER A 9 13.75 -17.17 0.04
C SER A 9 14.52 -17.29 -1.27
N ILE A 10 13.88 -16.98 -2.41
CA ILE A 10 14.52 -16.96 -3.73
C ILE A 10 15.62 -15.89 -3.77
N HIS A 11 15.34 -14.69 -3.24
CA HIS A 11 16.33 -13.62 -3.18
C HIS A 11 17.52 -13.96 -2.26
N ILE A 12 17.26 -14.60 -1.12
CA ILE A 12 18.32 -15.05 -0.21
C ILE A 12 19.17 -16.14 -0.86
N GLU A 13 18.55 -17.06 -1.60
CA GLU A 13 19.26 -18.13 -2.29
C GLU A 13 20.15 -17.59 -3.43
N SER A 14 19.64 -16.66 -4.25
CA SER A 14 20.44 -16.04 -5.30
C SER A 14 21.60 -15.23 -4.75
N LYS A 15 21.39 -14.49 -3.64
CA LYS A 15 22.48 -13.83 -2.91
C LYS A 15 23.55 -14.81 -2.44
N LYS A 16 23.15 -15.93 -1.82
CA LYS A 16 24.11 -16.95 -1.35
C LYS A 16 24.94 -17.53 -2.49
N LYS A 17 24.32 -17.81 -3.64
CA LYS A 17 25.04 -18.29 -4.84
C LYS A 17 26.04 -17.24 -5.33
N LEU A 18 25.63 -15.97 -5.38
CA LEU A 18 26.49 -14.87 -5.75
C LEU A 18 27.71 -14.74 -4.80
N ASP A 19 27.46 -14.78 -3.50
CA ASP A 19 28.51 -14.70 -2.48
C ASP A 19 29.49 -15.89 -2.58
N MET A 20 28.99 -17.10 -2.87
CA MET A 20 29.82 -18.28 -3.10
C MET A 20 30.73 -18.14 -4.33
N GLU A 21 30.20 -17.67 -5.47
CA GLU A 21 31.01 -17.44 -6.67
C GLU A 21 32.03 -16.31 -6.48
N LEU A 22 31.67 -15.27 -5.73
CA LEU A 22 32.59 -14.19 -5.39
C LEU A 22 33.74 -14.72 -4.52
N GLN A 23 33.44 -15.52 -3.50
CA GLN A 23 34.46 -16.11 -2.64
C GLN A 23 35.39 -17.02 -3.44
N PHE A 24 34.83 -17.86 -4.31
CA PHE A 24 35.60 -18.74 -5.17
C PHE A 24 36.56 -17.97 -6.10
N LEU A 25 36.10 -16.85 -6.67
CA LEU A 25 36.95 -15.97 -7.47
C LEU A 25 38.11 -15.38 -6.65
N ILE A 26 37.83 -14.92 -5.42
CA ILE A 26 38.85 -14.36 -4.52
C ILE A 26 39.90 -15.42 -4.17
N ASP A 27 39.48 -16.64 -3.83
CA ASP A 27 40.37 -17.73 -3.44
C ASP A 27 41.30 -18.13 -4.60
N GLU A 28 40.77 -18.28 -5.82
CA GLU A 28 41.56 -18.61 -7.01
C GLU A 28 42.51 -17.48 -7.43
N MET A 29 42.13 -16.22 -7.19
CA MET A 29 43.03 -15.08 -7.38
C MET A 29 44.19 -15.08 -6.39
N GLN A 30 43.93 -15.38 -5.11
CA GLN A 30 44.96 -15.49 -4.08
C GLN A 30 45.92 -16.66 -4.34
N ALA A 31 45.42 -17.74 -4.95
CA ALA A 31 46.23 -18.87 -5.40
C ALA A 31 47.13 -18.56 -6.62
N GLY A 32 47.07 -17.34 -7.18
CA GLY A 32 47.94 -16.90 -8.26
C GLY A 32 47.64 -17.56 -9.62
N LYS A 33 46.38 -17.95 -9.84
CA LYS A 33 45.96 -18.60 -11.09
C LYS A 33 46.03 -17.66 -12.30
N ASP A 34 46.16 -18.27 -13.47
CA ASP A 34 46.33 -17.56 -14.73
C ASP A 34 45.01 -16.99 -15.27
N LYS A 35 45.14 -16.07 -16.23
CA LYS A 35 44.01 -15.37 -16.87
C LYS A 35 42.98 -16.34 -17.47
N ASN A 36 43.39 -17.48 -18.00
CA ASN A 36 42.48 -18.43 -18.64
C ASN A 36 41.59 -19.15 -17.63
N THR A 37 42.03 -19.26 -16.37
CA THR A 37 41.23 -19.81 -15.28
C THR A 37 40.29 -18.75 -14.68
N ILE A 38 40.77 -17.51 -14.54
CA ILE A 38 40.00 -16.43 -13.90
C ILE A 38 38.87 -15.89 -14.80
N LEU A 39 39.09 -15.82 -16.12
CA LEU A 39 38.11 -15.24 -17.04
C LEU A 39 36.76 -16.00 -17.05
N PRO A 40 36.72 -17.35 -17.10
CA PRO A 40 35.46 -18.10 -16.94
C PRO A 40 34.75 -17.84 -15.62
N LEU A 41 35.50 -17.69 -14.52
CA LEU A 41 34.93 -17.42 -13.19
C LEU A 41 34.34 -16.02 -13.11
N LEU A 42 35.00 -15.02 -13.71
CA LEU A 42 34.48 -13.67 -13.81
C LEU A 42 33.17 -13.62 -14.61
N ASN A 43 33.10 -14.33 -15.74
CA ASN A 43 31.87 -14.44 -16.54
C ASN A 43 30.74 -15.12 -15.76
N LYS A 44 31.06 -16.17 -15.00
CA LYS A 44 30.10 -16.86 -14.14
C LYS A 44 29.59 -15.96 -13.01
N LEU A 45 30.47 -15.19 -12.37
CA LEU A 45 30.11 -14.19 -11.37
C LEU A 45 29.19 -13.11 -11.97
N GLN A 46 29.51 -12.61 -13.16
CA GLN A 46 28.69 -11.61 -13.85
C GLN A 46 27.30 -12.15 -14.19
N LEU A 47 27.21 -13.40 -14.65
CA LEU A 47 25.93 -14.07 -14.89
C LEU A 47 25.12 -14.19 -13.60
N GLN A 48 25.73 -14.65 -12.50
CA GLN A 48 25.04 -14.75 -11.21
C GLN A 48 24.61 -13.38 -10.68
N PHE A 49 25.43 -12.34 -10.90
CA PHE A 49 25.08 -10.99 -10.51
C PHE A 49 23.86 -10.48 -11.30
N SER A 50 23.80 -10.73 -12.61
CA SER A 50 22.62 -10.41 -13.42
C SER A 50 21.35 -11.14 -12.94
N THR A 51 21.47 -12.42 -12.57
CA THR A 51 20.37 -13.20 -11.99
C THR A 51 19.92 -12.60 -10.67
N TYR A 52 20.85 -12.25 -9.78
CA TYR A 52 20.55 -11.62 -8.50
C TYR A 52 19.80 -10.28 -8.65
N VAL A 53 20.24 -9.44 -9.59
CA VAL A 53 19.56 -8.18 -9.93
C VAL A 53 18.14 -8.43 -10.43
N THR A 54 17.95 -9.40 -11.33
CA THR A 54 16.65 -9.76 -11.90
C THR A 54 15.69 -10.31 -10.84
N ASP A 55 16.19 -11.16 -9.95
CA ASP A 55 15.38 -11.72 -8.85
C ASP A 55 14.94 -10.64 -7.87
N PHE A 56 15.83 -9.68 -7.58
CA PHE A 56 15.47 -8.54 -6.73
C PHE A 56 14.51 -7.57 -7.40
N GLU A 57 14.64 -7.35 -8.71
CA GLU A 57 13.66 -6.59 -9.51
C GLU A 57 12.28 -7.22 -9.44
N ASN A 58 12.21 -8.52 -9.67
CA ASN A 58 10.97 -9.28 -9.55
C ASN A 58 10.38 -9.20 -8.14
N PHE A 59 11.21 -9.25 -7.09
CA PHE A 59 10.77 -9.02 -5.72
C PHE A 59 10.15 -7.62 -5.55
N ILE A 60 10.81 -6.56 -6.02
CA ILE A 60 10.30 -5.19 -5.93
C ILE A 60 9.01 -4.98 -6.74
N VAL A 61 8.91 -5.56 -7.93
CA VAL A 61 7.69 -5.51 -8.75
C VAL A 61 6.53 -6.16 -8.00
N ARG A 62 6.71 -7.37 -7.45
CA ARG A 62 5.68 -8.03 -6.64
C ARG A 62 5.35 -7.25 -5.36
N VAL A 63 6.35 -6.61 -4.76
CA VAL A 63 6.18 -5.67 -3.64
C VAL A 63 5.49 -4.36 -4.07
N SER A 64 5.38 -4.07 -5.37
CA SER A 64 4.73 -2.86 -5.89
C SER A 64 3.36 -3.15 -6.53
N GLU A 65 3.03 -4.43 -6.77
CA GLU A 65 1.75 -4.86 -7.34
C GLU A 65 0.55 -4.35 -6.53
N ASN A 66 -0.43 -3.82 -7.26
CA ASN A 66 -1.67 -3.28 -6.74
C ASN A 66 -2.53 -4.39 -6.12
N GLY A 67 -3.00 -4.19 -4.89
CA GLY A 67 -3.95 -5.10 -4.22
C GLY A 67 -3.43 -5.76 -2.94
N TYR A 68 -2.12 -5.70 -2.66
CA TYR A 68 -1.56 -6.15 -1.38
C TYR A 68 -1.40 -4.97 -0.42
N TYR A 69 -2.11 -5.05 0.71
CA TYR A 69 -1.92 -4.16 1.86
C TYR A 69 -0.50 -4.34 2.42
N ARG A 70 0.20 -3.22 2.68
CA ARG A 70 1.52 -3.23 3.33
C ARG A 70 1.54 -2.25 4.50
N SER A 71 1.85 -2.78 5.66
CA SER A 71 2.09 -2.05 6.91
C SER A 71 3.36 -1.19 6.81
N LYS A 72 3.51 -0.24 7.77
CA LYS A 72 4.74 0.55 7.87
C LYS A 72 5.98 -0.32 8.09
N CYS A 73 5.83 -1.42 8.84
CA CYS A 73 6.93 -2.34 9.11
C CYS A 73 7.35 -3.06 7.83
N GLU A 74 6.40 -3.60 7.06
CA GLU A 74 6.72 -4.27 5.78
C GLU A 74 7.40 -3.33 4.78
N ILE A 75 6.98 -2.06 4.71
CA ILE A 75 7.67 -1.07 3.87
C ILE A 75 9.11 -0.82 4.38
N LYS A 76 9.31 -0.77 5.70
CA LYS A 76 10.65 -0.61 6.29
C LYS A 76 11.53 -1.80 5.97
N ASP A 77 11.00 -3.02 6.03
CA ASP A 77 11.73 -4.24 5.72
C ASP A 77 12.15 -4.27 4.24
N VAL A 78 11.24 -3.89 3.33
CA VAL A 78 11.56 -3.72 1.91
C VAL A 78 12.67 -2.69 1.69
N LEU A 79 12.64 -1.56 2.40
CA LEU A 79 13.68 -0.54 2.29
C LEU A 79 15.04 -1.05 2.79
N ILE A 80 15.05 -1.86 3.85
CA ILE A 80 16.26 -2.56 4.32
C ILE A 80 16.76 -3.54 3.25
N SER A 81 15.87 -4.27 2.58
CA SER A 81 16.25 -5.15 1.48
C SER A 81 16.86 -4.36 0.31
N VAL A 82 16.31 -3.19 -0.04
CA VAL A 82 16.87 -2.29 -1.07
C VAL A 82 18.26 -1.79 -0.67
N GLU A 83 18.44 -1.39 0.59
CA GLU A 83 19.74 -0.98 1.11
C GLU A 83 20.77 -2.11 0.99
N ASN A 84 20.42 -3.31 1.46
CA ASN A 84 21.28 -4.48 1.40
C ASN A 84 21.63 -4.87 -0.04
N PHE A 85 20.67 -4.78 -0.95
CA PHE A 85 20.89 -5.02 -2.37
C PHE A 85 21.90 -4.04 -2.98
N LEU A 86 21.76 -2.73 -2.69
CA LEU A 86 22.69 -1.70 -3.17
C LEU A 86 24.10 -1.89 -2.59
N ASN A 87 24.20 -2.21 -1.29
CA ASN A 87 25.48 -2.54 -0.66
C ASN A 87 26.15 -3.74 -1.33
N SER A 88 25.43 -4.86 -1.50
CA SER A 88 25.95 -6.06 -2.14
C SER A 88 26.35 -5.79 -3.60
N SER A 89 25.55 -5.02 -4.34
CA SER A 89 25.86 -4.61 -5.71
C SER A 89 27.16 -3.80 -5.78
N ALA A 90 27.37 -2.88 -4.85
CA ALA A 90 28.60 -2.08 -4.78
C ALA A 90 29.84 -2.92 -4.47
N VAL A 91 29.72 -3.98 -3.68
CA VAL A 91 30.84 -4.91 -3.38
C VAL A 91 31.19 -5.74 -4.61
N VAL A 92 30.19 -6.34 -5.25
CA VAL A 92 30.40 -7.19 -6.43
C VAL A 92 30.93 -6.38 -7.61
N ALA A 93 30.40 -5.18 -7.84
CA ALA A 93 30.87 -4.29 -8.90
C ALA A 93 32.33 -3.90 -8.74
N GLU A 94 32.75 -3.56 -7.52
CA GLU A 94 34.16 -3.26 -7.20
C GLU A 94 35.05 -4.48 -7.44
N ALA A 95 34.63 -5.68 -7.02
CA ALA A 95 35.37 -6.91 -7.26
C ALA A 95 35.55 -7.18 -8.77
N ILE A 96 34.46 -7.11 -9.55
CA ILE A 96 34.49 -7.29 -11.01
C ILE A 96 35.44 -6.28 -11.66
N ASN A 97 35.36 -5.00 -11.28
CA ASN A 97 36.23 -3.95 -11.82
C ASN A 97 37.70 -4.17 -11.43
N THR A 98 37.97 -4.64 -10.22
CA THR A 98 39.33 -4.94 -9.73
C THR A 98 39.94 -6.12 -10.48
N VAL A 99 39.19 -7.21 -10.67
CA VAL A 99 39.65 -8.34 -11.48
C VAL A 99 39.88 -7.91 -12.92
N SER A 100 38.96 -7.12 -13.47
CA SER A 100 39.08 -6.61 -14.85
C SER A 100 40.34 -5.77 -15.03
N SER A 101 40.68 -4.90 -14.07
CA SER A 101 41.90 -4.08 -14.15
C SER A 101 43.18 -4.91 -14.04
N ILE A 102 43.23 -5.90 -13.13
CA ILE A 102 44.40 -6.78 -12.97
C ILE A 102 44.73 -7.53 -14.26
N PHE A 103 43.71 -7.98 -15.00
CA PHE A 103 43.88 -8.76 -16.24
C PHE A 103 43.81 -7.94 -17.53
N ASN A 104 43.78 -6.60 -17.43
CA ASN A 104 43.59 -5.67 -18.55
C ASN A 104 42.39 -6.03 -19.43
N LEU A 105 41.26 -6.34 -18.79
CA LEU A 105 39.99 -6.61 -19.44
C LEU A 105 39.17 -5.31 -19.54
N PRO A 106 38.25 -5.19 -20.51
CA PRO A 106 37.26 -4.12 -20.53
C PRO A 106 36.49 -4.11 -19.20
N GLN A 107 36.08 -2.93 -18.73
CA GLN A 107 35.21 -2.86 -17.56
C GLN A 107 33.88 -3.57 -17.86
N CYS A 108 33.65 -4.69 -17.18
CA CYS A 108 32.48 -5.53 -17.40
C CYS A 108 31.22 -5.05 -16.69
N TYR A 109 31.35 -4.17 -15.68
CA TYR A 109 30.19 -3.66 -14.96
C TYR A 109 29.42 -2.66 -15.84
N GLN A 110 28.23 -3.05 -16.28
CA GLN A 110 27.28 -2.15 -16.93
C GLN A 110 26.25 -1.70 -15.92
N GLU A 111 26.00 -0.39 -15.87
CA GLU A 111 24.93 0.18 -15.07
C GLU A 111 23.58 -0.35 -15.58
N GLY A 112 22.88 -1.12 -14.74
CA GLY A 112 21.53 -1.58 -15.03
C GLY A 112 20.48 -0.54 -14.61
N ASN A 113 19.48 -0.30 -15.48
CA ASN A 113 18.36 0.61 -15.22
C ASN A 113 17.66 0.36 -13.87
N PHE A 114 17.60 -0.90 -13.45
CA PHE A 114 17.00 -1.28 -12.18
C PHE A 114 17.83 -0.84 -10.97
N ILE A 115 19.16 -0.83 -11.06
CA ILE A 115 20.01 -0.30 -9.97
C ILE A 115 19.73 1.18 -9.77
N THR A 116 19.62 1.95 -10.85
CA THR A 116 19.21 3.37 -10.81
C THR A 116 17.84 3.52 -10.14
N THR A 117 16.90 2.63 -10.46
CA THR A 117 15.55 2.61 -9.84
C THR A 117 15.63 2.34 -8.34
N ALA A 118 16.41 1.35 -7.90
CA ALA A 118 16.63 1.03 -6.49
C ALA A 118 17.27 2.20 -5.72
N GLN A 119 18.23 2.91 -6.34
CA GLN A 119 18.80 4.14 -5.78
C GLN A 119 17.73 5.24 -5.59
N ILE A 120 16.86 5.44 -6.59
CA ILE A 120 15.76 6.42 -6.51
C ILE A 120 14.76 6.05 -5.40
N ILE A 121 14.41 4.76 -5.27
CA ILE A 121 13.52 4.26 -4.21
C ILE A 121 14.13 4.60 -2.84
N LEU A 122 15.39 4.24 -2.60
CA LEU A 122 16.03 4.52 -1.32
C LEU A 122 16.07 6.02 -1.02
N ARG A 123 16.45 6.84 -2.01
CA ARG A 123 16.46 8.31 -1.89
C ARG A 123 15.08 8.89 -1.56
N THR A 124 14.03 8.33 -2.14
CA THR A 124 12.65 8.80 -1.93
C THR A 124 12.17 8.60 -0.50
N HIS A 125 12.55 7.48 0.14
CA HIS A 125 12.04 7.09 1.47
C HIS A 125 13.04 7.25 2.62
N GLN A 126 14.35 7.20 2.37
CA GLN A 126 15.43 7.26 3.36
C GLN A 126 16.59 8.12 2.88
N LYS A 127 16.43 9.45 2.99
CA LYS A 127 17.40 10.43 2.48
C LYS A 127 18.80 10.28 3.09
N GLU A 128 18.90 10.17 4.42
CA GLU A 128 20.20 10.04 5.10
C GLU A 128 20.97 8.80 4.66
N LYS A 129 20.29 7.66 4.58
CA LYS A 129 20.92 6.40 4.15
C LYS A 129 21.31 6.41 2.69
N SER A 130 20.50 7.06 1.85
CA SER A 130 20.83 7.31 0.45
C SER A 130 22.07 8.17 0.28
N GLU A 131 22.30 9.17 1.13
CA GLU A 131 23.50 10.01 1.07
C GLU A 131 24.77 9.22 1.47
N GLU A 132 24.67 8.35 2.48
CA GLU A 132 25.74 7.44 2.88
C GLU A 132 26.13 6.50 1.72
N LEU A 133 25.14 5.81 1.14
CA LEU A 133 25.35 4.90 0.00
C LEU A 133 25.87 5.63 -1.25
N SER A 134 25.38 6.85 -1.52
CA SER A 134 25.90 7.67 -2.63
C SER A 134 27.39 7.95 -2.49
N LYS A 135 27.90 8.20 -1.27
CA LYS A 135 29.34 8.35 -1.03
C LYS A 135 30.12 7.06 -1.32
N ILE A 136 29.58 5.91 -0.91
CA ILE A 136 30.21 4.60 -1.19
C ILE A 136 30.32 4.37 -2.70
N TYR A 137 29.24 4.62 -3.44
CA TYR A 137 29.23 4.45 -4.90
C TYR A 137 30.22 5.40 -5.59
N LYS A 138 30.27 6.69 -5.17
CA LYS A 138 31.24 7.67 -5.71
C LYS A 138 32.69 7.25 -5.45
N ASN A 139 32.98 6.79 -4.24
CA ASN A 139 34.33 6.33 -3.88
C ASN A 139 34.78 5.12 -4.71
N LYS A 140 33.84 4.25 -5.10
CA LYS A 140 34.08 3.08 -5.94
C LYS A 140 34.02 3.35 -7.45
N GLY A 141 33.80 4.60 -7.85
CA GLY A 141 33.63 4.97 -9.27
C GLY A 141 32.38 4.37 -9.92
N LEU A 142 31.35 4.05 -9.13
CA LEU A 142 30.08 3.50 -9.61
C LEU A 142 29.07 4.62 -9.90
N SER A 143 28.11 4.35 -10.78
CA SER A 143 27.08 5.33 -11.12
C SER A 143 26.21 5.71 -9.91
N THR A 144 25.95 7.01 -9.77
CA THR A 144 25.04 7.59 -8.79
C THR A 144 23.81 8.24 -9.41
N ASN A 145 23.52 7.95 -10.68
CA ASN A 145 22.43 8.58 -11.44
C ASN A 145 21.10 8.59 -10.67
N GLY A 146 20.75 7.49 -9.98
CA GLY A 146 19.50 7.40 -9.24
C GLY A 146 19.52 8.15 -7.91
N PHE A 147 20.69 8.26 -7.26
CA PHE A 147 20.86 9.08 -6.06
C PHE A 147 20.80 10.58 -6.35
N ASP A 148 21.31 11.00 -7.50
CA ASP A 148 21.33 12.41 -7.92
C ASP A 148 20.06 12.83 -8.68
N SER A 149 19.22 11.87 -9.10
CA SER A 149 17.96 12.13 -9.79
C SER A 149 16.95 12.92 -8.93
N LYS A 150 16.13 13.75 -9.59
CA LYS A 150 15.01 14.46 -8.95
C LYS A 150 13.75 13.61 -8.86
N GLU A 151 13.65 12.53 -9.62
CA GLU A 151 12.49 11.65 -9.71
C GLU A 151 12.17 10.95 -8.40
N LYS A 152 10.89 10.80 -8.06
CA LYS A 152 10.45 10.13 -6.83
C LYS A 152 9.67 8.88 -7.16
N ILE A 153 10.09 7.75 -6.58
CA ILE A 153 9.42 6.46 -6.73
C ILE A 153 8.84 6.07 -5.37
N TYR A 154 7.52 6.11 -5.28
CA TYR A 154 6.79 5.77 -4.07
C TYR A 154 6.43 4.29 -4.07
N LEU A 155 6.72 3.61 -2.97
CA LEU A 155 6.20 2.27 -2.72
C LEU A 155 4.71 2.41 -2.37
N ASN A 156 3.83 1.74 -3.12
CA ASN A 156 2.39 1.84 -2.95
C ASN A 156 1.98 1.41 -1.53
N ARG A 157 1.59 2.38 -0.72
CA ARG A 157 1.01 2.16 0.60
C ARG A 157 -0.50 2.23 0.49
N HIS A 158 -1.13 1.11 0.17
CA HIS A 158 -2.55 0.97 0.50
C HIS A 158 -2.63 0.81 2.00
N GLY A 159 -2.89 1.90 2.71
CA GLY A 159 -3.22 1.85 4.13
C GLY A 159 -4.54 1.12 4.32
N PHE A 160 -4.73 0.50 5.49
CA PHE A 160 -6.01 0.04 5.94
C PHE A 160 -6.91 1.26 5.96
N ASP A 161 -7.97 1.24 5.16
CA ASP A 161 -8.90 2.35 5.11
C ASP A 161 -9.69 2.34 6.42
N MET A 162 -9.10 2.95 7.46
CA MET A 162 -9.67 3.07 8.79
C MET A 162 -11.06 3.66 8.71
N THR A 163 -11.29 4.57 7.77
CA THR A 163 -12.62 5.14 7.52
C THR A 163 -13.61 4.05 7.10
N ARG A 164 -13.26 3.12 6.21
CA ARG A 164 -14.14 1.98 5.86
C ARG A 164 -14.39 1.04 7.03
N PHE A 165 -13.36 0.73 7.81
CA PHE A 165 -13.53 -0.16 8.96
C PHE A 165 -14.42 0.46 10.05
N ILE A 166 -14.18 1.73 10.37
CA ILE A 166 -15.03 2.50 11.29
C ILE A 166 -16.47 2.56 10.75
N SER A 167 -16.64 2.72 9.43
CA SER A 167 -17.96 2.75 8.79
C SER A 167 -18.66 1.40 8.84
N LEU A 168 -17.96 0.28 8.67
CA LEU A 168 -18.50 -1.06 8.85
C LEU A 168 -18.99 -1.26 10.30
N ILE A 169 -18.17 -0.89 11.29
CA ILE A 169 -18.51 -1.02 12.71
C ILE A 169 -19.72 -0.15 13.06
N LEU A 170 -19.71 1.12 12.67
CA LEU A 170 -20.84 2.03 12.89
C LEU A 170 -22.11 1.53 12.20
N GLY A 171 -21.98 0.99 11.00
CA GLY A 171 -23.09 0.40 10.26
C GLY A 171 -23.70 -0.81 10.98
N LEU A 172 -22.87 -1.72 11.49
CA LEU A 172 -23.30 -2.86 12.29
C LEU A 172 -23.97 -2.43 13.60
N ILE A 173 -23.40 -1.44 14.30
CA ILE A 173 -24.00 -0.89 15.53
C ILE A 173 -25.39 -0.31 15.25
N CYS A 174 -25.55 0.46 14.17
CA CYS A 174 -26.86 1.03 13.80
C CYS A 174 -27.90 -0.05 13.51
N ILE A 175 -27.53 -1.13 12.82
CA ILE A 175 -28.44 -2.24 12.52
C ILE A 175 -28.76 -3.06 13.77
N LEU A 176 -27.77 -3.32 14.64
CA LEU A 176 -27.98 -4.04 15.89
C LEU A 176 -28.88 -3.26 16.85
N TYR A 177 -28.66 -1.94 16.97
CA TYR A 177 -29.52 -1.05 17.74
C TYR A 177 -30.95 -1.07 17.20
N PHE A 178 -31.11 -1.03 15.87
CA PHE A 178 -32.42 -1.18 15.25
C PHE A 178 -33.12 -2.50 15.61
N LEU A 179 -32.42 -3.63 15.45
CA LEU A 179 -32.98 -4.96 15.74
C LEU A 179 -33.38 -5.10 17.21
N TYR A 180 -32.62 -4.51 18.12
CA TYR A 180 -32.92 -4.47 19.55
C TYR A 180 -34.22 -3.72 19.84
N GLU A 181 -34.35 -2.48 19.33
CA GLU A 181 -35.52 -1.64 19.56
C GLU A 181 -36.79 -2.21 18.88
N TYR A 182 -36.64 -2.85 17.72
CA TYR A 182 -37.72 -3.58 17.04
C TYR A 182 -38.23 -4.75 17.88
N LYS A 183 -37.33 -5.55 18.47
CA LYS A 183 -37.67 -6.72 19.29
C LYS A 183 -38.37 -6.37 20.60
N ILE A 184 -38.05 -5.21 21.17
CA ILE A 184 -38.63 -4.73 22.44
C ILE A 184 -40.00 -4.07 22.24
N GLY A 185 -40.40 -3.79 20.99
CA GLY A 185 -41.69 -3.16 20.69
C GLY A 185 -41.75 -1.68 21.08
N ASN A 186 -40.58 -1.02 21.21
CA ASN A 186 -40.45 0.40 21.55
C ASN A 186 -40.84 1.36 20.39
N ILE A 187 -41.44 0.84 19.31
CA ILE A 187 -41.85 1.61 18.12
C ILE A 187 -43.21 2.33 18.36
N ASN A 188 -43.47 2.79 19.57
CA ASN A 188 -44.79 3.33 19.92
C ASN A 188 -44.84 4.87 20.00
N ASN A 189 -43.71 5.55 19.80
CA ASN A 189 -43.62 7.02 19.84
C ASN A 189 -43.05 7.60 18.53
N GLY A 190 -43.49 8.80 18.16
CA GLY A 190 -43.05 9.48 16.93
C GLY A 190 -41.54 9.72 16.83
N ILE A 191 -40.86 9.89 17.97
CA ILE A 191 -39.40 10.02 18.05
C ILE A 191 -38.70 8.69 17.72
N SER A 192 -39.19 7.57 18.27
CA SER A 192 -38.67 6.24 17.95
C SER A 192 -38.83 5.96 16.46
N TRP A 193 -40.00 6.29 15.91
CA TRP A 193 -40.28 6.17 14.48
C TRP A 193 -39.38 7.02 13.58
N PHE A 194 -39.08 8.25 13.98
CA PHE A 194 -38.13 9.11 13.28
C PHE A 194 -36.71 8.52 13.31
N ASN A 195 -36.27 8.04 14.47
CA ASN A 195 -34.96 7.41 14.64
C ASN A 195 -34.81 6.17 13.73
N TYR A 196 -35.83 5.31 13.61
CA TYR A 196 -35.78 4.15 12.71
C TYR A 196 -35.49 4.52 11.25
N ARG A 197 -36.08 5.62 10.79
CA ARG A 197 -35.92 6.08 9.40
C ARG A 197 -34.57 6.74 9.13
N LEU A 198 -33.83 7.11 10.17
CA LEU A 198 -32.49 7.66 10.04
C LEU A 198 -31.41 6.58 10.20
N PHE A 199 -31.56 5.70 11.20
CA PHE A 199 -30.55 4.68 11.51
C PHE A 199 -30.49 3.52 10.51
N ILE A 200 -31.60 3.11 9.89
CA ILE A 200 -31.60 2.03 8.89
C ILE A 200 -30.87 2.45 7.61
N PRO A 201 -31.21 3.59 6.96
CA PRO A 201 -30.45 4.08 5.80
C PRO A 201 -29.00 4.41 6.12
N ALA A 202 -28.73 4.96 7.31
CA ALA A 202 -27.36 5.23 7.78
C ALA A 202 -26.54 3.95 7.94
N GLY A 203 -27.12 2.92 8.57
CA GLY A 203 -26.46 1.64 8.78
C GLY A 203 -26.18 0.89 7.48
N LEU A 204 -27.18 0.79 6.60
CA LEU A 204 -27.03 0.14 5.29
C LEU A 204 -26.05 0.89 4.39
N GLY A 205 -26.13 2.23 4.37
CA GLY A 205 -25.21 3.06 3.59
C GLY A 205 -23.76 2.95 4.06
N ALA A 206 -23.52 2.88 5.37
CA ALA A 206 -22.19 2.70 5.92
C ALA A 206 -21.61 1.30 5.63
N ILE A 207 -22.42 0.24 5.70
CA ILE A 207 -22.00 -1.12 5.33
C ILE A 207 -21.68 -1.22 3.84
N ILE A 208 -22.54 -0.71 2.97
CA ILE A 208 -22.32 -0.78 1.52
C ILE A 208 -21.10 0.03 1.11
N PHE A 209 -20.89 1.22 1.68
CA PHE A 209 -19.67 1.99 1.48
C PHE A 209 -18.41 1.24 1.93
N SER A 210 -18.50 0.51 3.05
CA SER A 210 -17.36 -0.28 3.54
C SER A 210 -17.00 -1.46 2.63
N LEU A 211 -17.99 -2.07 1.96
CA LEU A 211 -17.82 -3.23 1.08
C LEU A 211 -17.48 -2.85 -0.37
N PHE A 212 -18.06 -1.76 -0.88
CA PHE A 212 -17.92 -1.33 -2.27
C PHE A 212 -17.29 0.07 -2.33
N PRO A 213 -15.98 0.17 -2.61
CA PRO A 213 -15.25 1.43 -2.56
C PRO A 213 -15.48 2.35 -3.77
N ALA A 214 -16.66 2.27 -4.39
CA ALA A 214 -17.03 3.23 -5.40
C ALA A 214 -17.36 4.57 -4.73
N THR A 215 -16.71 5.63 -5.19
CA THR A 215 -17.10 7.02 -4.91
C THR A 215 -18.45 7.27 -5.56
N MET A 216 -19.52 6.76 -4.96
CA MET A 216 -20.89 7.05 -5.40
C MET A 216 -21.05 8.57 -5.36
N GLN A 217 -21.35 9.16 -6.52
CA GLN A 217 -21.68 10.58 -6.65
C GLN A 217 -23.17 10.68 -6.98
N LEU A 218 -23.93 11.32 -6.10
CA LEU A 218 -25.35 11.54 -6.29
C LEU A 218 -25.58 13.04 -6.49
N LYS A 219 -26.05 13.44 -7.68
CA LYS A 219 -26.46 14.83 -7.94
C LYS A 219 -27.89 15.05 -7.45
N LEU A 220 -28.06 15.98 -6.52
CA LEU A 220 -29.38 16.40 -6.01
C LEU A 220 -29.96 17.49 -6.91
N ARG A 221 -31.31 17.57 -6.96
CA ARG A 221 -32.05 18.55 -7.78
C ARG A 221 -31.67 20.03 -7.51
N ALA A 222 -31.07 20.33 -6.37
CA ALA A 222 -30.60 21.66 -5.98
C ALA A 222 -29.17 22.00 -6.47
N GLY A 223 -28.55 21.18 -7.32
CA GLY A 223 -27.18 21.39 -7.81
C GLY A 223 -26.07 20.94 -6.86
N VAL A 224 -26.42 20.34 -5.72
CA VAL A 224 -25.48 19.80 -4.72
C VAL A 224 -25.11 18.35 -5.08
N THR A 225 -23.83 17.99 -5.00
CA THR A 225 -23.35 16.62 -5.22
C THR A 225 -22.97 15.97 -3.89
N ALA A 226 -23.67 14.90 -3.52
CA ALA A 226 -23.28 14.07 -2.38
C ALA A 226 -22.28 13.00 -2.84
N THR A 227 -21.22 12.77 -2.05
CA THR A 227 -20.17 11.80 -2.38
C THR A 227 -19.91 10.82 -1.23
N GLY A 228 -19.60 9.56 -1.55
CA GLY A 228 -19.22 8.56 -0.54
C GLY A 228 -20.40 8.11 0.33
N ILE A 229 -20.18 7.94 1.64
CA ILE A 229 -21.24 7.50 2.58
C ILE A 229 -22.51 8.33 2.48
N VAL A 230 -22.36 9.65 2.39
CA VAL A 230 -23.50 10.58 2.34
C VAL A 230 -24.39 10.31 1.13
N ALA A 231 -23.80 9.91 -0.02
CA ALA A 231 -24.56 9.54 -1.21
C ALA A 231 -25.41 8.28 -0.99
N PHE A 232 -24.85 7.27 -0.33
CA PHE A 232 -25.57 6.05 0.00
C PHE A 232 -26.72 6.29 1.00
N ILE A 233 -26.47 7.09 2.04
CA ILE A 233 -27.50 7.41 3.04
C ILE A 233 -28.69 8.12 2.36
N ILE A 234 -28.40 9.11 1.51
CA ILE A 234 -29.45 9.84 0.79
C ILE A 234 -30.18 8.93 -0.21
N PHE A 235 -29.48 8.04 -0.89
CA PHE A 235 -30.10 7.06 -1.78
C PHE A 235 -31.10 6.17 -1.03
N PHE A 236 -30.69 5.57 0.09
CA PHE A 236 -31.58 4.71 0.87
C PHE A 236 -32.76 5.47 1.49
N TYR A 237 -32.53 6.72 1.92
CA TYR A 237 -33.61 7.59 2.41
C TYR A 237 -34.60 7.94 1.29
N ALA A 238 -34.15 8.16 0.06
CA ALA A 238 -35.01 8.48 -1.08
C ALA A 238 -35.83 7.29 -1.59
N VAL A 239 -35.30 6.06 -1.49
CA VAL A 239 -36.01 4.83 -1.86
C VAL A 239 -37.13 4.49 -0.87
N ASN A 240 -37.01 4.90 0.39
CA ASN A 240 -38.03 4.71 1.42
C ASN A 240 -38.40 6.06 2.08
N PRO A 241 -39.08 6.96 1.35
CA PRO A 241 -39.37 8.30 1.83
C PRO A 241 -40.36 8.26 2.99
N ALA A 242 -40.23 9.23 3.88
CA ALA A 242 -41.06 9.27 5.05
C ALA A 242 -42.54 9.58 4.68
N LYS A 243 -43.47 8.62 4.85
CA LYS A 243 -44.91 8.96 4.88
C LYS A 243 -45.17 9.97 5.99
N VAL A 244 -45.85 11.08 5.68
CA VAL A 244 -46.25 12.09 6.67
C VAL A 244 -47.16 11.41 7.71
N PRO A 245 -46.91 11.59 9.02
CA PRO A 245 -47.82 11.04 10.03
C PRO A 245 -49.19 11.70 9.91
N ASP A 246 -50.25 10.88 9.94
CA ASP A 246 -51.63 11.37 9.98
C ASP A 246 -51.88 11.96 11.36
N PHE A 247 -51.80 13.29 11.49
CA PHE A 247 -52.22 13.98 12.70
C PHE A 247 -53.75 13.96 12.74
N GLN A 248 -54.35 13.08 13.55
CA GLN A 248 -55.74 13.27 13.95
C GLN A 248 -55.80 14.53 14.80
N LEU A 249 -56.40 15.59 14.26
CA LEU A 249 -56.81 16.76 15.04
C LEU A 249 -57.79 16.24 16.10
N HIS A 250 -57.33 16.10 17.34
CA HIS A 250 -58.24 16.07 18.47
C HIS A 250 -58.96 17.42 18.47
N ASN A 251 -60.19 17.45 17.98
CA ASN A 251 -61.11 18.56 18.20
C ASN A 251 -61.24 18.73 19.71
N ILE A 252 -60.52 19.70 20.26
CA ILE A 252 -60.81 20.20 21.61
C ILE A 252 -62.13 20.93 21.44
N ASP A 253 -63.22 20.28 21.85
CA ASP A 253 -64.54 20.88 21.91
C ASP A 253 -64.45 22.20 22.67
N SER A 254 -64.55 23.31 21.93
CA SER A 254 -64.90 24.61 22.46
C SER A 254 -66.37 24.57 22.92
N LYS A 255 -66.63 23.94 24.06
CA LYS A 255 -67.87 24.09 24.84
C LYS A 255 -67.54 24.77 26.17
N GLU A 256 -66.98 25.97 26.08
CA GLU A 256 -66.88 26.86 27.23
C GLU A 256 -67.05 28.31 26.77
N SER A 257 -68.25 28.65 26.29
CA SER A 257 -68.82 30.02 26.28
C SER A 257 -70.09 30.07 25.42
N SER A 258 -71.26 29.85 26.03
CA SER A 258 -72.54 30.50 25.67
C SER A 258 -73.76 29.80 26.30
N VAL A 259 -73.87 29.81 27.63
CA VAL A 259 -75.19 29.82 28.26
C VAL A 259 -75.19 30.79 29.44
N LYS A 260 -75.37 32.08 29.13
CA LYS A 260 -76.11 33.01 29.98
C LYS A 260 -77.11 33.75 29.08
N ASN A 261 -78.34 33.87 29.60
CA ASN A 261 -79.45 34.71 29.17
C ASN A 261 -80.47 34.09 28.20
N LYS A 262 -81.51 33.46 28.77
CA LYS A 262 -82.87 34.00 28.76
C LYS A 262 -83.67 33.46 29.93
#